data_AF-A0A7C9AA69-F1
#
_entry.id   AF-A0A7C9AA69-F1
#
_cell.length_a   1.000
_cell.length_b   1.000
_cell.length_c   1.000
_cell.angle_alpha   90.00
_cell.angle_beta   90.00
_cell.angle_gamma   90.00
#
_symmetry.space_group_name_H-M   'P 1'
#
loop_
_entity.id
_entity.type
_entity.pdbx_description
1 polymer ?
#
loop_
_entity_poly.entity_id
_entity_poly.type
_entity_poly.pdbx_seq_one_letter_code
_entity_poly.pdbx_strand_id
1 'polypeptide(L)'
;MDPKVYRAALEGLWEELSKCEGWRDQMTHMGNTVLHIHLGRPRQRYSKSIPTKWHQRMILRYLNIPQGIGPVEYWDANVEFIKNVLDQGGRRGQMQSLLWHENANGEIPLHLAAKFGHVQAVEEFLRRADLVSTEEVRKMLLKTNKRKDTALHEAARAGHGQIVKLLVEADPSCQHAANELNETPLYLAAESRSFDCVAVILDTCDSSALAYDHKGPCGRTALHVLVQWNNTGMLRKMLRKDESLIRLQDENGSTPLHRAAAENKVRRLLLLLSYDKKSNESAVYIKDKKGQIGRAS
;
A
#
# COMPACT_ATOMS: atom_id res chain seq x y z
N MET A 1 6.84 -7.53 27.48
CA MET A 1 6.63 -6.08 27.67
C MET A 1 5.77 -5.87 28.90
N ASP A 2 6.19 -4.98 29.79
CA ASP A 2 5.46 -4.53 30.96
C ASP A 2 4.09 -3.92 30.55
N PRO A 3 2.98 -4.25 31.24
CA PRO A 3 1.67 -3.68 30.95
C PRO A 3 1.62 -2.15 30.95
N LYS A 4 2.41 -1.47 31.79
CA LYS A 4 2.51 -0.02 31.84
C LYS A 4 3.16 0.55 30.58
N VAL A 5 4.28 -0.06 30.14
CA VAL A 5 4.95 0.31 28.88
C VAL A 5 4.01 0.10 27.70
N TYR A 6 3.30 -1.02 27.68
CA TYR A 6 2.32 -1.32 26.64
C TYR A 6 1.20 -0.27 26.59
N ARG A 7 0.60 0.08 27.75
CA ARG A 7 -0.46 1.08 27.83
C ARG A 7 0.03 2.47 27.40
N ALA A 8 1.18 2.90 27.91
CA ALA A 8 1.75 4.20 27.58
C ALA A 8 2.05 4.30 26.07
N ALA A 9 2.59 3.25 25.46
CA ALA A 9 2.80 3.19 24.01
C ALA A 9 1.48 3.20 23.22
N LEU A 10 0.50 2.45 23.68
CA LEU A 10 -0.82 2.33 23.07
C LEU A 10 -1.59 3.66 23.07
N GLU A 11 -1.47 4.44 24.14
CA GLU A 11 -2.14 5.74 24.31
C GLU A 11 -1.28 6.91 23.82
N GLY A 12 0.00 6.68 23.53
CA GLY A 12 0.93 7.73 23.12
C GLY A 12 1.32 8.67 24.25
N LEU A 13 1.39 8.16 25.49
CA LEU A 13 1.72 8.93 26.70
C LEU A 13 3.23 8.90 26.96
N TRP A 14 3.94 9.87 26.39
CA TRP A 14 5.40 9.96 26.54
C TRP A 14 5.84 10.11 28.01
N GLU A 15 5.15 10.94 28.79
CA GLU A 15 5.47 11.20 30.21
C GLU A 15 5.34 9.97 31.12
N GLU A 16 4.51 9.00 30.73
CA GLU A 16 4.39 7.73 31.45
C GLU A 16 5.43 6.73 30.96
N LEU A 17 5.67 6.69 29.65
CA LEU A 17 6.67 5.82 29.04
C LEU A 17 8.08 6.15 29.54
N SER A 18 8.43 7.44 29.62
CA SER A 18 9.76 7.91 30.01
C SER A 18 10.17 7.49 31.42
N LYS A 19 9.18 7.26 32.31
CA LYS A 19 9.37 6.79 33.69
C LYS A 19 9.59 5.28 33.80
N CYS A 20 9.31 4.52 32.75
CA CYS A 20 9.43 3.07 32.78
C CYS A 20 10.87 2.64 32.47
N GLU A 21 11.54 1.93 33.38
CA GLU A 21 12.91 1.47 33.11
C GLU A 21 12.98 0.45 31.96
N GLY A 22 14.00 0.60 31.11
CA GLY A 22 14.28 -0.33 30.02
C GLY A 22 13.18 -0.41 28.94
N TRP A 23 12.27 0.58 28.85
CA TRP A 23 11.12 0.53 27.91
C TRP A 23 11.50 0.28 26.45
N ARG A 24 12.74 0.59 26.05
CA ARG A 24 13.27 0.42 24.69
C ARG A 24 13.52 -1.03 24.31
N ASP A 25 14.03 -1.81 25.25
CA ASP A 25 14.40 -3.20 25.04
C ASP A 25 13.19 -4.13 25.25
N GLN A 26 12.08 -3.56 25.73
CA GLN A 26 10.85 -4.29 25.95
C GLN A 26 10.10 -4.50 24.65
N MET A 27 9.73 -5.76 24.44
CA MET A 27 8.97 -6.20 23.27
C MET A 27 7.79 -7.05 23.69
N THR A 28 6.73 -7.05 22.88
CA THR A 28 5.66 -8.04 23.01
C THR A 28 6.15 -9.43 22.55
N HIS A 29 5.38 -10.48 22.84
CA HIS A 29 5.65 -11.82 22.33
C HIS A 29 5.66 -11.90 20.78
N MET A 30 5.03 -10.94 20.11
CA MET A 30 5.05 -10.77 18.65
C MET A 30 6.19 -9.88 18.16
N GLY A 31 7.18 -9.56 19.00
CA GLY A 31 8.28 -8.67 18.62
C GLY A 31 7.87 -7.21 18.36
N ASN A 32 6.65 -6.79 18.75
CA ASN A 32 6.26 -5.38 18.63
C ASN A 32 7.00 -4.51 19.65
N THR A 33 7.68 -3.48 19.15
CA THR A 33 8.21 -2.35 19.94
C THR A 33 7.10 -1.35 20.29
N VAL A 34 7.43 -0.33 21.09
CA VAL A 34 6.49 0.76 21.43
C VAL A 34 5.96 1.49 20.18
N LEU A 35 6.77 1.65 19.13
CA LEU A 35 6.32 2.26 17.87
C LEU A 35 5.31 1.37 17.14
N HIS A 36 5.54 0.05 17.10
CA HIS A 36 4.59 -0.87 16.49
C HIS A 36 3.23 -0.85 17.17
N ILE A 37 3.23 -0.78 18.51
CA ILE A 37 2.00 -0.72 19.30
C ILE A 37 1.26 0.59 19.02
N HIS A 38 1.97 1.71 19.03
CA HIS A 38 1.38 3.03 18.81
C HIS A 38 0.76 3.17 17.41
N LEU A 39 1.46 2.66 16.39
CA LEU A 39 1.04 2.72 14.98
C LEU A 39 0.03 1.64 14.60
N GLY A 40 -0.19 0.62 15.45
CA GLY A 40 -1.06 -0.52 15.14
C GLY A 40 -2.55 -0.20 15.10
N ARG A 41 -2.96 1.07 15.21
CA ARG A 41 -4.35 1.51 15.29
C ARG A 41 -4.80 2.14 13.98
N PRO A 42 -5.86 1.65 13.32
CA PRO A 42 -6.36 2.25 12.10
C PRO A 42 -6.87 3.68 12.34
N ARG A 43 -6.49 4.61 11.46
CA ARG A 43 -7.14 5.92 11.34
C ARG A 43 -8.61 5.69 10.96
N GLN A 44 -9.53 5.79 11.91
CA GLN A 44 -10.95 5.56 11.63
C GLN A 44 -11.51 6.69 10.74
N ARG A 45 -11.57 6.46 9.42
CA ARG A 45 -12.50 7.14 8.52
C ARG A 45 -13.61 6.15 8.16
N TYR A 46 -14.68 6.12 8.95
CA TYR A 46 -15.92 5.52 8.47
C TYR A 46 -16.50 6.40 7.36
N SER A 47 -16.36 5.94 6.11
CA SER A 47 -17.25 6.35 5.02
C SER A 47 -18.69 6.00 5.42
N LYS A 48 -19.64 6.90 5.13
CA LYS A 48 -21.08 6.84 5.50
C LYS A 48 -21.88 5.64 4.92
N SER A 49 -21.24 4.58 4.44
CA SER A 49 -21.88 3.33 4.03
C SER A 49 -21.36 2.18 4.88
N ILE A 50 -22.16 1.80 5.88
CA ILE A 50 -21.89 0.73 6.86
C ILE A 50 -21.48 -0.57 6.15
N PRO A 51 -20.27 -1.12 6.33
CA PRO A 51 -20.00 -2.50 6.00
C PRO A 51 -20.54 -3.36 7.15
N THR A 52 -21.34 -4.36 6.77
CA THR A 52 -22.00 -5.35 7.63
C THR A 52 -21.20 -5.80 8.87
N LYS A 53 -21.91 -6.12 9.95
CA LYS A 53 -21.42 -6.67 11.25
C LYS A 53 -20.29 -7.72 11.14
N TRP A 54 -20.15 -8.39 10.00
CA TRP A 54 -19.10 -9.35 9.70
C TRP A 54 -17.70 -8.72 9.59
N HIS A 55 -17.56 -7.55 8.94
CA HIS A 55 -16.27 -6.86 8.80
C HIS A 55 -15.77 -6.28 10.14
N GLN A 56 -16.67 -5.72 10.95
CA GLN A 56 -16.32 -5.28 12.31
C GLN A 56 -15.86 -6.44 13.19
N ARG A 57 -16.57 -7.58 13.15
CA ARG A 57 -16.14 -8.79 13.88
C ARG A 57 -14.82 -9.36 13.36
N MET A 58 -14.57 -9.30 12.06
CA MET A 58 -13.33 -9.79 11.46
C MET A 58 -12.13 -8.90 11.83
N ILE A 59 -12.28 -7.57 11.78
CA ILE A 59 -11.24 -6.62 12.17
C ILE A 59 -10.93 -6.71 13.67
N LEU A 60 -11.96 -6.80 14.51
CA LEU A 60 -11.80 -6.98 15.96
C LEU A 60 -11.16 -8.33 16.32
N ARG A 61 -11.44 -9.39 15.54
CA ARG A 61 -10.87 -10.74 15.72
C ARG A 61 -9.44 -10.88 15.18
N TYR A 62 -9.09 -10.15 14.11
CA TYR A 62 -7.72 -10.10 13.57
C TYR A 62 -6.77 -9.26 14.42
N LEU A 63 -7.29 -8.24 15.13
CA LEU A 63 -6.48 -7.31 15.93
C LEU A 63 -6.44 -7.64 17.43
N ASN A 64 -7.14 -8.70 17.89
CA ASN A 64 -7.21 -9.15 19.28
C ASN A 64 -7.44 -8.01 20.31
N ILE A 65 -8.32 -7.06 19.96
CA ILE A 65 -8.59 -5.87 20.78
C ILE A 65 -9.67 -6.22 21.81
N PRO A 66 -9.46 -5.98 23.12
CA PRO A 66 -10.49 -6.17 24.14
C PRO A 66 -11.73 -5.30 23.85
N GLN A 67 -12.91 -5.90 23.93
CA GLN A 67 -14.20 -5.22 23.80
C GLN A 67 -14.38 -4.25 24.98
N GLY A 68 -14.28 -2.94 24.75
CA GLY A 68 -14.60 -1.95 25.79
C GLY A 68 -13.90 -0.58 25.68
N ILE A 69 -13.84 0.03 24.50
CA ILE A 69 -13.24 1.38 24.34
C ILE A 69 -14.35 2.38 23.98
N GLY A 70 -14.40 3.47 24.75
CA GLY A 70 -15.35 4.59 24.65
C GLY A 70 -15.26 5.41 23.35
N PRO A 71 -15.90 6.60 23.30
CA PRO A 71 -16.34 7.21 22.06
C PRO A 71 -15.18 7.52 21.11
N VAL A 72 -15.43 7.24 19.85
CA VAL A 72 -14.50 7.26 18.72
C VAL A 72 -14.11 8.70 18.39
N GLU A 73 -13.12 9.23 19.09
CA GLU A 73 -12.35 10.37 18.61
C GLU A 73 -11.32 9.89 17.57
N TYR A 74 -11.08 10.72 16.56
CA TYR A 74 -10.19 10.43 15.44
C TYR A 74 -8.76 10.18 15.96
N TRP A 75 -8.38 8.91 16.13
CA TRP A 75 -7.00 8.54 16.45
C TRP A 75 -6.12 8.77 15.22
N ASP A 76 -5.40 9.90 15.18
CA ASP A 76 -4.14 9.99 14.43
C ASP A 76 -3.01 9.56 15.37
N ALA A 77 -1.92 9.03 14.82
CA ALA A 77 -0.77 8.67 15.65
C ALA A 77 -0.26 9.96 16.32
N ASN A 78 0.02 9.89 17.62
CA ASN A 78 0.63 10.99 18.36
C ASN A 78 2.08 11.17 17.87
N VAL A 79 2.26 12.09 16.93
CA VAL A 79 3.56 12.40 16.33
C VAL A 79 4.54 12.91 17.36
N GLU A 80 4.06 13.63 18.36
CA GLU A 80 4.92 14.15 19.43
C GLU A 80 5.47 13.01 20.28
N PHE A 81 4.64 12.00 20.57
CA PHE A 81 5.11 10.76 21.17
C PHE A 81 6.17 10.06 20.30
N ILE A 82 5.94 9.95 18.99
CA ILE A 82 6.90 9.34 18.06
C ILE A 82 8.22 10.11 18.06
N LYS A 83 8.17 11.44 17.95
CA LYS A 83 9.35 12.30 17.99
C LYS A 83 10.12 12.11 19.29
N ASN A 84 9.45 12.20 20.44
CA ASN A 84 10.08 12.02 21.74
C ASN A 84 10.72 10.63 21.92
N VAL A 85 10.03 9.57 21.47
CA VAL A 85 10.58 8.21 21.47
C VAL A 85 11.86 8.11 20.65
N LEU A 86 11.91 8.79 19.50
CA LEU A 86 13.08 8.79 18.61
C LEU A 86 14.19 9.73 19.12
N ASP A 87 13.86 10.93 19.61
CA ASP A 87 14.81 11.99 20.05
C ASP A 87 15.62 11.60 21.27
N GLN A 88 15.03 10.83 22.18
CA GLN A 88 15.72 10.40 23.40
C GLN A 88 16.78 9.32 23.12
N GLY A 89 16.93 8.89 21.86
CA GLY A 89 18.01 8.06 21.34
C GLY A 89 19.33 8.82 21.22
N GLY A 90 19.88 9.33 22.34
CA GLY A 90 21.18 10.02 22.41
C GLY A 90 22.41 9.18 22.00
N ARG A 91 22.22 7.93 21.56
CA ARG A 91 23.22 7.12 20.87
C ARG A 91 22.73 6.86 19.46
N ARG A 92 23.40 7.44 18.45
CA ARG A 92 23.09 7.28 17.01
C ARG A 92 22.78 5.83 16.59
N GLY A 93 23.39 4.83 17.23
CA GLY A 93 23.13 3.41 16.96
C GLY A 93 21.83 2.82 17.52
N GLN A 94 21.26 3.39 18.60
CA GLN A 94 20.01 2.87 19.21
C GLN A 94 18.75 3.48 18.58
N MET A 95 18.83 4.71 18.06
CA MET A 95 17.73 5.34 17.31
C MET A 95 17.41 4.56 16.01
N GLN A 96 18.44 4.01 15.37
CA GLN A 96 18.27 3.06 14.27
C GLN A 96 17.54 1.79 14.75
N SER A 97 17.89 1.27 15.93
CA SER A 97 17.32 0.00 16.41
C SER A 97 15.79 -0.03 16.42
N LEU A 98 15.10 1.01 16.90
CA LEU A 98 13.63 0.99 16.99
C LEU A 98 12.93 1.26 15.66
N LEU A 99 13.50 2.11 14.80
CA LEU A 99 12.92 2.46 13.49
C LEU A 99 13.05 1.31 12.48
N TRP A 100 14.07 0.47 12.67
CA TRP A 100 14.38 -0.68 11.81
C TRP A 100 13.95 -2.02 12.42
N HIS A 101 13.46 -2.03 13.66
CA HIS A 101 13.07 -3.26 14.31
C HIS A 101 11.92 -3.92 13.56
N GLU A 102 12.04 -5.22 13.29
CA GLU A 102 10.99 -6.02 12.67
C GLU A 102 10.17 -6.74 13.73
N ASN A 103 8.85 -6.68 13.64
CA ASN A 103 8.00 -7.54 14.45
C ASN A 103 7.97 -8.98 13.90
N ALA A 104 7.17 -9.86 14.51
CA ALA A 104 7.01 -11.25 14.09
C ALA A 104 6.44 -11.42 12.66
N ASN A 105 5.89 -10.36 12.05
CA ASN A 105 5.46 -10.36 10.65
C ASN A 105 6.54 -9.85 9.69
N GLY A 106 7.73 -9.46 10.18
CA GLY A 106 8.74 -8.75 9.39
C GLY A 106 8.39 -7.29 9.11
N GLU A 107 7.34 -6.75 9.75
CA GLU A 107 6.94 -5.36 9.56
C GLU A 107 7.83 -4.47 10.44
N ILE A 108 8.48 -3.47 9.84
CA ILE A 108 9.02 -2.30 10.55
C ILE A 108 7.93 -1.25 10.82
N PRO A 109 8.13 -0.27 11.72
CA PRO A 109 7.14 0.78 12.02
C PRO A 109 6.58 1.49 10.78
N LEU A 110 7.38 1.70 9.74
CA LEU A 110 6.93 2.31 8.48
C LEU A 110 5.81 1.52 7.80
N HIS A 111 5.83 0.18 7.83
CA HIS A 111 4.75 -0.64 7.26
C HIS A 111 3.42 -0.37 7.96
N LEU A 112 3.42 -0.29 9.30
CA LEU A 112 2.20 -0.05 10.07
C LEU A 112 1.69 1.37 9.86
N ALA A 113 2.58 2.37 9.87
CA ALA A 113 2.22 3.75 9.56
C ALA A 113 1.57 3.86 8.17
N ALA A 114 2.14 3.19 7.18
CA ALA A 114 1.64 3.14 5.82
C ALA A 114 0.29 2.40 5.70
N LYS A 115 0.15 1.26 6.37
CA LYS A 115 -1.08 0.44 6.39
C LYS A 115 -2.26 1.16 7.04
N PHE A 116 -2.01 1.86 8.14
CA PHE A 116 -3.05 2.47 8.96
C PHE A 116 -3.30 3.96 8.69
N GLY A 117 -2.51 4.59 7.82
CA GLY A 117 -2.78 5.95 7.33
C GLY A 117 -2.19 7.06 8.21
N HIS A 118 -1.09 6.79 8.91
CA HIS A 118 -0.42 7.76 9.78
C HIS A 118 0.56 8.62 8.97
N VAL A 119 0.03 9.60 8.23
CA VAL A 119 0.80 10.47 7.32
C VAL A 119 1.97 11.14 8.02
N GLN A 120 1.73 11.79 9.16
CA GLN A 120 2.75 12.53 9.87
C GLN A 120 3.84 11.62 10.46
N ALA A 121 3.50 10.37 10.81
CA ALA A 121 4.49 9.39 11.24
C ALA A 121 5.41 8.99 10.07
N VAL A 122 4.85 8.79 8.88
CA VAL A 122 5.64 8.50 7.66
C VAL A 122 6.59 9.66 7.34
N GLU A 123 6.11 10.90 7.37
CA GLU A 123 6.94 12.09 7.14
C GLU A 123 8.12 12.14 8.12
N GLU A 124 7.86 11.91 9.41
CA GLU A 124 8.90 11.91 10.43
C GLU A 124 9.90 10.76 10.23
N PHE A 125 9.45 9.55 9.87
CA PHE A 125 10.34 8.42 9.60
C PHE A 125 11.25 8.67 8.40
N LEU A 126 10.71 9.21 7.30
CA LEU A 126 11.50 9.56 6.11
C LEU A 126 12.51 10.67 6.43
N ARG A 127 12.08 11.71 7.16
CA ARG A 127 12.97 12.78 7.62
C ARG A 127 14.13 12.24 8.46
N ARG A 128 13.86 11.29 9.37
CA ARG A 128 14.87 10.68 10.24
C ARG A 128 15.85 9.81 9.46
N ALA A 129 15.38 9.07 8.46
CA ALA A 129 16.23 8.28 7.59
C ALA A 129 17.12 9.19 6.73
N ASP A 130 16.55 10.28 6.19
CA ASP A 130 17.26 11.25 5.36
C ASP A 130 18.38 11.98 6.12
N LEU A 131 18.16 12.27 7.41
CA LEU A 131 19.21 12.79 8.30
C LEU A 131 20.44 11.86 8.44
N VAL A 132 20.29 10.56 8.17
CA VAL A 132 21.40 9.60 8.18
C VAL A 132 22.06 9.56 6.82
N SER A 133 21.31 9.19 5.77
CA SER A 133 21.75 9.25 4.37
C SER A 133 20.59 8.91 3.42
N THR A 134 20.74 9.29 2.15
CA THR A 134 19.81 8.89 1.08
C THR A 134 19.73 7.37 0.87
N GLU A 135 20.84 6.66 1.06
CA GLU A 135 20.88 5.19 0.99
C GLU A 135 20.04 4.55 2.12
N GLU A 136 20.01 5.19 3.28
CA GLU A 136 19.22 4.73 4.42
C GLU A 136 17.72 4.90 4.18
N VAL A 137 17.31 6.00 3.54
CA VAL A 137 15.93 6.19 3.04
C VAL A 137 15.58 5.06 2.07
N ARG A 138 16.44 4.81 1.07
CA ARG A 138 16.21 3.76 0.08
C ARG A 138 16.07 2.37 0.71
N LYS A 139 16.96 1.99 1.62
CA LYS A 139 16.86 0.72 2.36
C LYS A 139 15.55 0.59 3.14
N MET A 140 15.03 1.70 3.67
CA MET A 140 13.81 1.70 4.46
C MET A 140 12.59 1.46 3.57
N LEU A 141 12.57 2.15 2.43
CA LEU A 141 11.51 2.04 1.43
C LEU A 141 11.50 0.65 0.76
N LEU A 142 12.67 0.05 0.55
CA LEU A 142 12.83 -1.30 -0.01
C LEU A 142 12.68 -2.42 1.02
N LYS A 143 12.57 -2.11 2.32
CA LYS A 143 12.37 -3.12 3.34
C LYS A 143 11.03 -3.81 3.13
N THR A 144 11.06 -5.12 3.13
CA THR A 144 9.86 -5.95 2.96
C THR A 144 9.51 -6.72 4.23
N ASN A 145 8.22 -6.98 4.41
CA ASN A 145 7.71 -7.90 5.42
C ASN A 145 7.76 -9.36 4.94
N LYS A 146 7.24 -10.29 5.75
CA LYS A 146 7.22 -11.72 5.42
C LYS A 146 6.45 -12.10 4.16
N ARG A 147 5.57 -11.23 3.64
CA ARG A 147 4.85 -11.43 2.36
C ARG A 147 5.57 -10.76 1.18
N LYS A 148 6.79 -10.27 1.40
CA LYS A 148 7.53 -9.36 0.53
C LYS A 148 6.79 -8.05 0.20
N ASP A 149 5.81 -7.65 1.01
CA ASP A 149 5.19 -6.33 0.86
C ASP A 149 6.13 -5.27 1.43
N THR A 150 6.33 -4.18 0.70
CA THR A 150 6.95 -2.94 1.20
C THR A 150 5.88 -2.03 1.83
N ALA A 151 6.30 -0.95 2.50
CA ALA A 151 5.37 0.08 2.98
C ALA A 151 4.48 0.66 1.86
N LEU A 152 5.00 0.75 0.62
CA LEU A 152 4.23 1.22 -0.54
C LEU A 152 3.10 0.24 -0.92
N HIS A 153 3.32 -1.08 -0.79
CA HIS A 153 2.27 -2.08 -1.00
C HIS A 153 1.14 -1.90 0.01
N GLU A 154 1.47 -1.75 1.29
CA GLU A 154 0.49 -1.56 2.36
C GLU A 154 -0.32 -0.26 2.17
N ALA A 155 0.34 0.86 1.84
CA ALA A 155 -0.33 2.13 1.56
C ALA A 155 -1.25 2.07 0.33
N ALA A 156 -0.81 1.41 -0.75
CA ALA A 156 -1.58 1.23 -1.97
C ALA A 156 -2.83 0.36 -1.72
N ARG A 157 -2.66 -0.77 -1.03
CA ARG A 157 -3.74 -1.69 -0.64
C ARG A 157 -4.76 -1.02 0.28
N ALA A 158 -4.31 -0.22 1.23
CA ALA A 158 -5.18 0.50 2.17
C ALA A 158 -5.79 1.80 1.59
N GLY A 159 -5.28 2.29 0.45
CA GLY A 159 -5.81 3.47 -0.25
C GLY A 159 -5.35 4.81 0.31
N HIS A 160 -4.20 4.86 0.98
CA HIS A 160 -3.66 6.08 1.58
C HIS A 160 -2.85 6.88 0.56
N GLY A 161 -3.54 7.57 -0.35
CA GLY A 161 -2.91 8.30 -1.48
C GLY A 161 -1.85 9.32 -1.07
N GLN A 162 -2.03 10.01 0.06
CA GLN A 162 -1.02 10.94 0.59
C GLN A 162 0.27 10.23 1.01
N ILE A 163 0.17 9.04 1.61
CA ILE A 163 1.34 8.25 1.99
C ILE A 163 2.02 7.68 0.75
N VAL A 164 1.24 7.18 -0.22
CA VAL A 164 1.76 6.75 -1.51
C VAL A 164 2.57 7.88 -2.17
N LYS A 165 2.07 9.12 -2.13
CA LYS A 165 2.77 10.29 -2.64
C LYS A 165 4.12 10.49 -1.95
N LEU A 166 4.12 10.54 -0.61
CA LEU A 166 5.34 10.70 0.17
C LEU A 166 6.38 9.60 -0.12
N LEU A 167 5.96 8.34 -0.19
CA LEU A 167 6.87 7.22 -0.41
C LEU A 167 7.47 7.21 -1.83
N VAL A 168 6.65 7.53 -2.85
CA VAL A 168 7.13 7.56 -4.25
C VAL A 168 7.96 8.80 -4.54
N GLU A 169 7.68 9.94 -3.91
CA GLU A 169 8.53 11.14 -4.01
C GLU A 169 9.87 10.95 -3.31
N ALA A 170 9.92 10.18 -2.21
CA ALA A 170 11.15 9.88 -1.49
C ALA A 170 12.10 8.93 -2.24
N ASP A 171 11.57 8.04 -3.08
CA ASP A 171 12.36 7.26 -4.04
C ASP A 171 11.53 6.94 -5.29
N PRO A 172 11.63 7.78 -6.34
CA PRO A 172 10.93 7.56 -7.61
C PRO A 172 11.38 6.27 -8.32
N SER A 173 12.56 5.76 -7.95
CA SER A 173 13.11 4.52 -8.49
C SER A 173 12.69 3.28 -7.72
N CYS A 174 11.87 3.40 -6.67
CA CYS A 174 11.30 2.26 -5.93
C CYS A 174 10.60 1.34 -6.92
N GLN A 175 11.37 0.37 -7.40
CA GLN A 175 10.93 -0.61 -8.36
C GLN A 175 9.67 -1.23 -7.79
N HIS A 176 8.64 -1.30 -8.63
CA HIS A 176 7.38 -1.97 -8.34
C HIS A 176 7.58 -3.49 -8.33
N ALA A 177 8.61 -3.93 -7.60
CA ALA A 177 8.91 -5.31 -7.33
C ALA A 177 7.64 -5.91 -6.75
N ALA A 178 7.25 -7.01 -7.36
CA ALA A 178 6.05 -7.69 -6.96
C ALA A 178 6.29 -8.37 -5.61
N ASN A 179 5.26 -8.39 -4.76
CA ASN A 179 5.30 -9.14 -3.52
C ASN A 179 5.27 -10.67 -3.79
N GLU A 180 5.15 -11.51 -2.76
CA GLU A 180 5.12 -12.98 -2.94
C GLU A 180 3.96 -13.50 -3.79
N LEU A 181 2.88 -12.73 -3.91
CA LEU A 181 1.73 -13.06 -4.74
C LEU A 181 1.86 -12.49 -6.17
N ASN A 182 3.05 -11.98 -6.51
CA ASN A 182 3.30 -11.21 -7.72
C ASN A 182 2.40 -9.97 -7.82
N GLU A 183 1.99 -9.34 -6.73
CA GLU A 183 1.23 -8.09 -6.75
C GLU A 183 2.18 -6.90 -6.69
N THR A 184 2.09 -5.98 -7.64
CA THR A 184 2.79 -4.69 -7.57
C THR A 184 1.97 -3.66 -6.79
N PRO A 185 2.56 -2.59 -6.24
CA PRO A 185 1.78 -1.56 -5.55
C PRO A 185 0.71 -0.92 -6.45
N LEU A 186 1.02 -0.73 -7.73
CA LEU A 186 0.05 -0.23 -8.72
C LEU A 186 -1.10 -1.22 -8.94
N TYR A 187 -0.82 -2.52 -9.01
CA TYR A 187 -1.84 -3.56 -9.10
C TYR A 187 -2.76 -3.53 -7.87
N LEU A 188 -2.19 -3.48 -6.67
CA LEU A 188 -2.94 -3.41 -5.41
C LEU A 188 -3.83 -2.17 -5.32
N ALA A 189 -3.32 -1.01 -5.74
CA ALA A 189 -4.11 0.23 -5.80
C ALA A 189 -5.30 0.10 -6.77
N ALA A 190 -5.09 -0.52 -7.94
CA ALA A 190 -6.15 -0.75 -8.92
C ALA A 190 -7.18 -1.77 -8.43
N GLU A 191 -6.74 -2.87 -7.81
CA GLU A 191 -7.61 -3.90 -7.22
C GLU A 191 -8.45 -3.35 -6.07
N SER A 192 -7.83 -2.57 -5.19
CA SER A 192 -8.49 -1.97 -4.02
C SER A 192 -9.36 -0.76 -4.37
N ARG A 193 -9.44 -0.38 -5.67
CA ARG A 193 -10.17 0.79 -6.17
C ARG A 193 -9.68 2.13 -5.60
N SER A 194 -8.42 2.15 -5.18
CA SER A 194 -7.72 3.31 -4.62
C SER A 194 -7.22 4.21 -5.74
N PHE A 195 -8.14 4.82 -6.48
CA PHE A 195 -7.83 5.57 -7.70
C PHE A 195 -6.91 6.78 -7.46
N ASP A 196 -6.94 7.37 -6.27
CA ASP A 196 -6.00 8.44 -5.92
C ASP A 196 -4.56 7.90 -5.84
N CYS A 197 -4.35 6.73 -5.27
CA CYS A 197 -3.05 6.05 -5.27
C CYS A 197 -2.60 5.71 -6.70
N VAL A 198 -3.52 5.21 -7.54
CA VAL A 198 -3.22 4.93 -8.95
C VAL A 198 -2.79 6.23 -9.67
N ALA A 199 -3.52 7.33 -9.46
CA ALA A 199 -3.18 8.62 -10.04
C ALA A 199 -1.77 9.08 -9.63
N VAL A 200 -1.45 9.02 -8.34
CA VAL A 200 -0.16 9.44 -7.80
C VAL A 200 0.98 8.59 -8.38
N ILE A 201 0.83 7.25 -8.36
CA ILE A 201 1.87 6.35 -8.91
C ILE A 201 2.08 6.63 -10.40
N LEU A 202 1.00 6.85 -11.18
CA LEU A 202 1.12 7.15 -12.61
C LEU A 202 1.75 8.53 -12.89
N ASP A 203 1.55 9.51 -12.02
CA ASP A 203 2.09 10.86 -12.21
C ASP A 203 3.58 10.93 -11.86
N THR A 204 3.99 10.22 -10.80
CA THR A 204 5.36 10.30 -10.29
C THR A 204 6.31 9.28 -10.91
N CYS A 205 5.80 8.14 -11.40
CA CYS A 205 6.65 7.08 -11.97
C CYS A 205 6.85 7.22 -13.49
N ASP A 206 8.01 6.73 -13.96
CA ASP A 206 8.33 6.58 -15.38
C ASP A 206 7.50 5.47 -16.03
N SER A 207 7.32 5.54 -17.35
CA SER A 207 6.51 4.56 -18.10
C SER A 207 7.03 3.11 -18.00
N SER A 208 8.29 2.90 -17.61
CA SER A 208 8.86 1.57 -17.35
C SER A 208 8.18 0.85 -16.19
N ALA A 209 7.61 1.57 -15.22
CA ALA A 209 6.81 1.03 -14.13
C ALA A 209 5.57 0.25 -14.59
N LEU A 210 5.11 0.51 -15.81
CA LEU A 210 3.94 -0.10 -16.42
C LEU A 210 4.29 -1.29 -17.32
N ALA A 211 5.59 -1.57 -17.51
CA ALA A 211 6.08 -2.58 -18.41
C ALA A 211 5.59 -4.00 -18.05
N TYR A 212 5.66 -4.89 -19.04
CA TYR A 212 5.25 -6.29 -18.96
C TYR A 212 5.89 -7.08 -17.80
N ASP A 213 7.09 -6.68 -17.36
CA ASP A 213 7.80 -7.34 -16.25
C ASP A 213 7.12 -7.10 -14.89
N HIS A 214 6.21 -6.11 -14.81
CA HIS A 214 5.47 -5.72 -13.61
C HIS A 214 4.04 -6.27 -13.60
N LYS A 215 3.90 -7.56 -13.89
CA LYS A 215 2.61 -8.28 -13.86
C LYS A 215 2.16 -8.57 -12.44
N GLY A 216 0.86 -8.38 -12.23
CA GLY A 216 0.08 -8.86 -11.10
C GLY A 216 -0.14 -10.38 -11.11
N PRO A 217 -0.89 -10.91 -10.12
CA PRO A 217 -1.34 -12.30 -10.10
C PRO A 217 -1.92 -12.78 -11.44
N CYS A 218 -1.62 -14.03 -11.82
CA CYS A 218 -2.01 -14.64 -13.08
C CYS A 218 -1.55 -13.85 -14.33
N GLY A 219 -0.45 -13.10 -14.24
CA GLY A 219 0.07 -12.28 -15.33
C GLY A 219 -0.76 -11.03 -15.65
N ARG A 220 -1.68 -10.62 -14.76
CA ARG A 220 -2.59 -9.49 -15.01
C ARG A 220 -1.93 -8.17 -14.69
N THR A 221 -1.94 -7.23 -15.62
CA THR A 221 -1.53 -5.84 -15.34
C THR A 221 -2.61 -5.06 -14.60
N ALA A 222 -2.27 -3.92 -14.00
CA ALA A 222 -3.26 -3.04 -13.38
C ALA A 222 -4.36 -2.57 -14.37
N LEU A 223 -4.08 -2.52 -15.68
CA LEU A 223 -5.09 -2.21 -16.70
C LEU A 223 -6.17 -3.30 -16.80
N HIS A 224 -5.79 -4.58 -16.69
CA HIS A 224 -6.76 -5.69 -16.67
C HIS A 224 -7.77 -5.54 -15.54
N VAL A 225 -7.30 -5.09 -14.37
CA VAL A 225 -8.12 -4.88 -13.18
C VAL A 225 -8.98 -3.63 -13.30
N LEU A 226 -8.42 -2.51 -13.76
CA LEU A 226 -9.18 -1.26 -13.92
C LEU A 226 -10.37 -1.38 -14.87
N VAL A 227 -10.29 -2.27 -15.88
CA VAL A 227 -11.41 -2.54 -16.80
C VAL A 227 -12.65 -3.08 -16.08
N GLN A 228 -12.48 -3.75 -14.95
CA GLN A 228 -13.60 -4.27 -14.16
C GLN A 228 -14.36 -3.15 -13.44
N TRP A 229 -13.67 -2.04 -13.15
CA TRP A 229 -14.20 -0.92 -12.38
C TRP A 229 -14.81 0.20 -13.22
N ASN A 230 -15.82 0.89 -12.67
CA ASN A 230 -16.52 1.97 -13.37
C ASN A 230 -15.80 3.32 -13.33
N ASN A 231 -14.50 3.33 -13.64
CA ASN A 231 -13.69 4.56 -13.67
C ASN A 231 -13.00 4.72 -15.04
N THR A 232 -13.77 5.23 -16.01
CA THR A 232 -13.26 5.50 -17.36
C THR A 232 -12.22 6.63 -17.40
N GLY A 233 -12.26 7.55 -16.43
CA GLY A 233 -11.24 8.58 -16.27
C GLY A 233 -9.87 7.99 -15.93
N MET A 234 -9.84 7.03 -15.01
CA MET A 234 -8.60 6.33 -14.65
C MET A 234 -8.08 5.45 -15.78
N LEU A 235 -8.97 4.72 -16.47
CA LEU A 235 -8.60 3.97 -17.68
C LEU A 235 -7.93 4.88 -18.72
N ARG A 236 -8.52 6.06 -19.00
CA ARG A 236 -7.91 7.06 -19.90
C ARG A 236 -6.54 7.52 -19.41
N LYS A 237 -6.40 7.80 -18.11
CA LYS A 237 -5.14 8.25 -17.53
C LYS A 237 -4.03 7.21 -17.73
N MET A 238 -4.31 5.94 -17.42
CA MET A 238 -3.35 4.85 -17.60
C MET A 238 -2.97 4.66 -19.08
N LEU A 239 -3.95 4.67 -19.99
CA LEU A 239 -3.71 4.50 -21.43
C LEU A 239 -2.96 5.66 -22.08
N ARG A 240 -3.14 6.89 -21.59
CA ARG A 240 -2.34 8.04 -22.04
C ARG A 240 -0.88 7.94 -21.61
N LYS A 241 -0.61 7.27 -20.49
CA LYS A 241 0.76 7.05 -20.02
C LYS A 241 1.45 5.98 -20.86
N ASP A 242 0.73 4.90 -21.18
CA ASP A 242 1.20 3.84 -22.08
C ASP A 242 0.03 3.14 -22.79
N GLU A 243 -0.05 3.34 -24.11
CA GLU A 243 -1.07 2.71 -24.96
C GLU A 243 -0.78 1.22 -25.19
N SER A 244 0.47 0.77 -25.09
CA SER A 244 0.88 -0.61 -25.39
C SER A 244 0.23 -1.63 -24.44
N LEU A 245 -0.21 -1.16 -23.27
CA LEU A 245 -0.88 -1.93 -22.23
C LEU A 245 -2.15 -2.66 -22.72
N ILE A 246 -2.85 -2.12 -23.73
CA ILE A 246 -4.06 -2.75 -24.30
C ILE A 246 -3.80 -4.12 -24.92
N ARG A 247 -2.54 -4.38 -25.28
CA ARG A 247 -2.10 -5.58 -26.02
C ARG A 247 -1.59 -6.67 -25.09
N LEU A 248 -1.26 -6.32 -23.85
CA LEU A 248 -0.62 -7.23 -22.93
C LEU A 248 -1.60 -8.34 -22.55
N GLN A 249 -1.14 -9.58 -22.65
CA GLN A 249 -1.91 -10.76 -22.32
C GLN A 249 -1.58 -11.24 -20.91
N ASP A 250 -2.62 -11.62 -20.17
CA ASP A 250 -2.50 -12.38 -18.93
C ASP A 250 -2.11 -13.86 -19.21
N GLU A 251 -1.95 -14.67 -18.16
CA GLU A 251 -1.58 -16.08 -18.32
C GLU A 251 -2.59 -16.92 -19.12
N ASN A 252 -3.82 -16.43 -19.29
CA ASN A 252 -4.84 -17.07 -20.13
C ASN A 252 -4.82 -16.58 -21.58
N GLY A 253 -3.87 -15.72 -21.94
CA GLY A 253 -3.86 -15.05 -23.25
C GLY A 253 -4.89 -13.93 -23.36
N SER A 254 -5.60 -13.58 -22.27
CA SER A 254 -6.64 -12.55 -22.32
C SER A 254 -6.01 -11.17 -22.23
N THR A 255 -6.40 -10.27 -23.13
CA THR A 255 -6.09 -8.83 -23.07
C THR A 255 -7.15 -8.07 -22.25
N PRO A 256 -6.93 -6.79 -21.90
CA PRO A 256 -7.97 -5.96 -21.28
C PRO A 256 -9.26 -5.86 -22.10
N LEU A 257 -9.19 -5.94 -23.43
CA LEU A 257 -10.36 -5.98 -24.32
C LEU A 257 -11.21 -7.24 -24.11
N HIS A 258 -10.58 -8.41 -23.94
CA HIS A 258 -11.29 -9.66 -23.65
C HIS A 258 -12.09 -9.56 -22.37
N ARG A 259 -11.53 -8.94 -21.32
CA ARG A 259 -12.23 -8.73 -20.05
C ARG A 259 -13.40 -7.76 -20.19
N ALA A 260 -13.18 -6.64 -20.90
CA ALA A 260 -14.25 -5.67 -21.15
C ALA A 260 -15.44 -6.29 -21.91
N ALA A 261 -15.14 -7.15 -22.90
CA ALA A 261 -16.15 -7.88 -23.66
C ALA A 261 -16.86 -8.93 -22.81
N ALA A 262 -16.12 -9.80 -22.13
CA ALA A 262 -16.66 -10.89 -21.31
C ALA A 262 -17.56 -10.40 -20.16
N GLU A 263 -17.26 -9.24 -19.58
CA GLU A 263 -18.04 -8.64 -18.49
C GLU A 263 -19.15 -7.69 -18.98
N ASN A 264 -19.40 -7.64 -20.29
CA ASN A 264 -20.35 -6.76 -20.98
C ASN A 264 -20.19 -5.27 -20.60
N LYS A 265 -18.94 -4.79 -20.55
CA LYS A 265 -18.61 -3.40 -20.17
C LYS A 265 -18.49 -2.52 -21.42
N VAL A 266 -19.59 -2.36 -22.16
CA VAL A 266 -19.62 -1.66 -23.46
C VAL A 266 -18.88 -0.32 -23.44
N ARG A 267 -19.12 0.55 -22.44
CA ARG A 267 -18.44 1.85 -22.34
C ARG A 267 -16.91 1.75 -22.21
N ARG A 268 -16.40 0.71 -21.55
CA ARG A 268 -14.95 0.49 -21.36
C ARG A 268 -14.35 -0.21 -22.55
N LEU A 269 -15.09 -1.13 -23.17
CA LEU A 269 -14.71 -1.75 -24.43
C LEU A 269 -14.54 -0.67 -25.51
N LEU A 270 -15.52 0.20 -25.70
CA LEU A 270 -15.44 1.31 -26.65
C LEU A 270 -14.29 2.26 -26.34
N LEU A 271 -14.03 2.52 -25.05
CA LEU A 271 -12.88 3.31 -24.64
C LEU A 271 -11.55 2.64 -25.00
N LEU A 272 -11.37 1.36 -24.69
CA LEU A 272 -10.15 0.63 -25.06
C LEU A 272 -9.96 0.61 -26.57
N LEU A 273 -11.03 0.40 -27.33
CA LEU A 273 -11.02 0.43 -28.80
C LEU A 273 -10.66 1.80 -29.37
N SER A 274 -10.95 2.91 -28.67
CA SER A 274 -10.54 4.24 -29.13
C SER A 274 -9.04 4.48 -29.02
N TYR A 275 -8.35 3.72 -28.14
CA TYR A 275 -6.89 3.73 -28.00
C TYR A 275 -6.21 2.61 -28.82
N ASP A 276 -6.98 1.66 -29.35
CA ASP A 276 -6.45 0.61 -30.20
C ASP A 276 -6.20 1.14 -31.61
N LYS A 277 -4.94 1.08 -32.05
CA LYS A 277 -4.56 1.50 -33.40
C LYS A 277 -5.19 0.51 -34.39
N LYS A 278 -5.97 1.04 -35.33
CA LYS A 278 -6.60 0.27 -36.42
C LYS A 278 -5.56 -0.17 -37.46
N SER A 279 -4.60 -0.99 -37.05
CA SER A 279 -3.58 -1.62 -37.89
C SER A 279 -3.65 -3.15 -37.77
N ASN A 280 -2.82 -3.85 -38.51
CA ASN A 280 -2.68 -5.31 -38.43
C ASN A 280 -2.21 -5.79 -37.05
N GLU A 281 -1.72 -4.86 -36.22
CA GLU A 281 -1.35 -5.17 -34.86
C GLU A 281 -2.55 -5.14 -33.92
N SER A 282 -3.68 -4.50 -34.23
CA SER A 282 -4.84 -4.25 -33.33
C SER A 282 -5.10 -5.33 -32.26
N ALA A 283 -5.27 -4.87 -31.02
CA ALA A 283 -5.49 -5.74 -29.87
C ALA A 283 -6.79 -6.56 -29.96
N VAL A 284 -7.71 -6.18 -30.85
CA VAL A 284 -8.94 -6.92 -31.16
C VAL A 284 -8.65 -8.28 -31.81
N TYR A 285 -7.57 -8.40 -32.58
CA TYR A 285 -7.25 -9.65 -33.29
C TYR A 285 -6.40 -10.62 -32.46
N ILE A 286 -5.93 -10.18 -31.29
CA ILE A 286 -5.22 -11.05 -30.35
C ILE A 286 -6.22 -12.08 -29.82
N LYS A 287 -5.87 -13.37 -29.94
CA LYS A 287 -6.68 -14.47 -29.44
C LYS A 287 -6.23 -14.88 -28.04
N ASP A 288 -7.19 -15.19 -27.17
CA ASP A 288 -6.91 -15.87 -25.91
C ASP A 288 -6.53 -17.35 -26.12
N LYS A 289 -6.17 -18.06 -25.05
CA LYS A 289 -5.86 -19.50 -25.12
C LYS A 289 -7.03 -20.38 -25.59
N LYS A 290 -8.26 -19.86 -25.59
CA LYS A 290 -9.47 -20.53 -26.11
C LYS A 290 -9.76 -20.16 -27.57
N GLY A 291 -8.93 -19.33 -28.20
CA GLY A 291 -9.10 -18.86 -29.58
C GLY A 291 -10.12 -17.74 -29.74
N GLN A 292 -10.65 -17.19 -28.65
CA GLN A 292 -11.64 -16.10 -28.68
C GLN A 292 -10.93 -14.76 -28.86
N ILE A 293 -11.58 -13.83 -29.56
CA ILE A 293 -11.14 -12.45 -29.70
C ILE A 293 -11.93 -11.53 -28.78
N GLY A 294 -11.35 -10.41 -28.36
CA GLY A 294 -11.96 -9.45 -27.44
C GLY A 294 -13.08 -8.60 -28.04
N ARG A 295 -14.12 -9.21 -28.62
CA ARG A 295 -15.32 -8.55 -29.16
C ARG A 295 -16.54 -8.85 -28.28
N ALA A 296 -17.42 -7.86 -28.09
CA ALA A 296 -18.71 -8.07 -27.45
C ALA A 296 -19.61 -8.92 -28.36
N SER A 297 -20.32 -9.89 -27.77
CA SER A 297 -21.36 -10.71 -28.41
C SER A 297 -22.66 -9.94 -28.59
#